data_AF-A0A9D7HLZ0-F1
#
_entry.id   AF-A0A9D7HLZ0-F1
#
_cell.length_a   1.000
_cell.length_b   1.000
_cell.length_c   1.000
_cell.angle_alpha   90.00
_cell.angle_beta   90.00
_cell.angle_gamma   90.00
#
_symmetry.space_group_name_H-M   'P 1'
#
loop_
_entity.id
_entity.type
_entity.pdbx_description
1 polymer ?
#
loop_
_entity_poly.entity_id
_entity_poly.type
_entity_poly.pdbx_seq_one_letter_code
_entity_poly.pdbx_strand_id
1 'polypeptide(L)'
;MRKPAFFRRKPILEELEPRILYSADAQTALLGADDFFHQAEVRTLEPAAPPSANTSVQFEAAEQRSHELVFIDKRVDDYQLLVDDLLSGNDGSRQVEIFLLDPNRDGLVQIGQVLAQRHDISAVHLISHGADGNVELGSGKLNFDTLIKQAAQIKAWGDALTDDADLLIYGCDVAEHADGKALVDALARLTGADVAASTNLTGNADLGGDWNLEYQTAKIEAQSAISESAKADLTNVLALAVDASSSGSTPNATSVTVSHTTSGSNRLMLVGISLEPENESVTSVTYNGVNLTLVGREDNPAGKSRVEIWQLVAPATGTHDVVVNLTAGSNKGVIVGVTTFTGVNQINPTLDFSSASGNSTAASTTLASATNDLVFGVVHSYKGTSVAQGGGRRNTGISARTMPMAAERSRLVPLR
;
A
#
# COMPACT_ATOMS: atom_id res chain seq x y z
N MET A 1 18.25 36.82 -58.81
CA MET A 1 19.53 37.04 -58.11
C MET A 1 19.89 35.75 -57.37
N ARG A 2 20.70 34.87 -57.96
CA ARG A 2 22.14 34.61 -57.69
C ARG A 2 22.46 34.12 -56.26
N LYS A 3 22.77 32.81 -56.17
CA LYS A 3 23.53 32.13 -55.10
C LYS A 3 24.94 32.73 -54.93
N PRO A 4 25.59 32.43 -53.79
CA PRO A 4 26.76 31.55 -53.91
C PRO A 4 26.75 30.39 -52.89
N ALA A 5 27.42 29.31 -53.28
CA ALA A 5 27.84 28.18 -52.45
C ALA A 5 29.33 28.32 -52.11
N PHE A 6 29.83 27.63 -51.08
CA PHE A 6 30.98 26.67 -51.13
C PHE A 6 31.40 26.24 -49.69
N PHE A 7 31.35 24.91 -49.45
CA PHE A 7 32.27 23.98 -48.74
C PHE A 7 33.20 24.50 -47.61
N ARG A 8 33.50 23.79 -46.49
CA ARG A 8 34.05 22.43 -46.38
C ARG A 8 34.30 22.04 -44.89
N ARG A 9 34.21 20.72 -44.61
CA ARG A 9 34.80 19.87 -43.53
C ARG A 9 34.36 20.05 -42.06
N LYS A 10 33.96 18.89 -41.51
CA LYS A 10 33.69 18.59 -40.10
C LYS A 10 34.99 18.62 -39.27
N PRO A 11 34.99 19.18 -38.05
CA PRO A 11 35.97 18.82 -37.03
C PRO A 11 35.55 17.50 -36.36
N ILE A 12 36.49 16.56 -36.29
CA ILE A 12 36.43 15.39 -35.42
C ILE A 12 37.23 15.80 -34.18
N LEU A 13 36.60 15.76 -33.01
CA LEU A 13 37.27 15.95 -31.73
C LEU A 13 37.34 14.56 -31.08
N GLU A 14 38.52 13.97 -31.08
CA GLU A 14 38.86 12.83 -30.23
C GLU A 14 39.61 13.39 -29.04
N GLU A 15 39.05 13.26 -27.84
CA GLU A 15 39.80 13.46 -26.60
C GLU A 15 40.32 12.10 -26.13
N LEU A 16 41.64 12.03 -25.97
CA LEU A 16 42.37 10.88 -25.44
C LEU A 16 41.92 10.60 -24.00
N GLU A 17 41.62 9.35 -23.68
CA GLU A 17 41.35 8.92 -22.31
C GLU A 17 42.48 9.38 -21.37
N PRO A 18 42.16 9.99 -20.21
CA PRO A 18 43.17 10.29 -19.20
C PRO A 18 43.74 8.99 -18.64
N ARG A 19 45.02 8.70 -18.94
CA ARG A 19 45.77 7.65 -18.24
C ARG A 19 46.01 8.09 -16.80
N ILE A 20 45.30 7.51 -15.84
CA ILE A 20 45.61 7.67 -14.43
C ILE A 20 46.80 6.76 -14.10
N LEU A 21 47.94 7.38 -13.77
CA LEU A 21 49.14 6.75 -13.24
C LEU A 21 49.04 6.75 -11.71
N TYR A 22 48.75 5.62 -11.08
CA TYR A 22 48.92 5.47 -9.63
C TYR A 22 50.34 4.96 -9.34
N SER A 23 51.21 5.84 -8.88
CA SER A 23 52.49 5.48 -8.26
C SER A 23 52.24 5.00 -6.84
N ALA A 24 52.72 3.79 -6.54
CA ALA A 24 52.74 3.24 -5.19
C ALA A 24 53.91 3.84 -4.40
N ASP A 25 53.63 4.92 -3.67
CA ASP A 25 54.49 5.35 -2.56
C ASP A 25 53.87 4.83 -1.26
N ALA A 26 54.35 3.67 -0.85
CA ALA A 26 54.13 3.15 0.49
C ALA A 26 54.94 3.97 1.49
N GLN A 27 54.29 4.52 2.52
CA GLN A 27 54.96 4.68 3.81
C GLN A 27 53.98 4.71 4.99
N THR A 28 54.20 3.69 5.82
CA THR A 28 53.62 3.36 7.11
C THR A 28 53.90 4.43 8.17
N ALA A 29 52.89 4.80 8.95
CA ALA A 29 53.10 5.31 10.31
C ALA A 29 51.96 4.87 11.23
N LEU A 30 52.39 4.21 12.31
CA LEU A 30 51.66 3.50 13.34
C LEU A 30 51.30 4.45 14.50
N LEU A 31 50.38 3.99 15.38
CA LEU A 31 50.01 4.46 16.74
C LEU A 31 48.77 5.39 16.78
N GLY A 32 47.72 5.16 17.58
CA GLY A 32 47.39 4.11 18.54
C GLY A 32 46.17 4.52 19.40
N ALA A 33 45.29 3.54 19.66
CA ALA A 33 44.42 3.30 20.83
C ALA A 33 43.38 4.34 21.34
N ASP A 34 42.12 3.85 21.32
CA ASP A 34 41.03 3.93 22.34
C ASP A 34 40.36 5.32 22.56
N ASP A 35 39.04 5.50 22.64
CA ASP A 35 37.92 4.61 22.95
C ASP A 35 36.56 5.36 22.79
N PHE A 36 35.44 4.61 22.79
CA PHE A 36 34.01 5.01 22.97
C PHE A 36 33.19 5.54 21.77
N PHE A 37 32.25 4.73 21.24
CA PHE A 37 30.78 4.94 21.28
C PHE A 37 30.00 3.72 20.70
N HIS A 38 28.75 3.59 21.16
CA HIS A 38 27.89 2.40 21.19
C HIS A 38 27.57 1.66 19.87
N GLN A 39 27.51 0.33 19.96
CA GLN A 39 27.18 -0.63 18.91
C GLN A 39 25.67 -0.64 18.56
N ALA A 40 25.37 -0.54 17.27
CA ALA A 40 24.25 -1.26 16.66
C ALA A 40 24.71 -2.72 16.44
N GLU A 41 23.85 -3.70 16.71
CA GLU A 41 24.17 -5.12 16.54
C GLU A 41 24.21 -5.47 15.03
N VAL A 42 25.42 -5.45 14.46
CA VAL A 42 25.73 -6.03 13.16
C VAL A 42 26.21 -7.46 13.41
N ARG A 43 25.51 -8.46 12.86
CA ARG A 43 25.98 -9.86 12.87
C ARG A 43 26.61 -10.18 11.52
N THR A 44 27.93 -10.19 11.49
CA THR A 44 28.71 -10.72 10.36
C THR A 44 29.28 -12.08 10.77
N LEU A 45 29.11 -13.10 9.93
CA LEU A 45 29.71 -14.42 10.15
C LEU A 45 31.07 -14.49 9.45
N GLU A 46 32.10 -14.90 10.18
CA GLU A 46 33.48 -15.05 9.69
C GLU A 46 33.84 -16.56 9.61
N PRO A 47 34.33 -17.09 8.47
CA PRO A 47 34.79 -18.48 8.38
C PRO A 47 36.28 -18.62 8.76
N ALA A 48 36.62 -19.74 9.41
CA ALA A 48 37.98 -20.08 9.82
C ALA A 48 38.95 -20.33 8.65
N ALA A 49 40.20 -19.89 8.81
CA ALA A 49 41.27 -19.97 7.81
C ALA A 49 41.85 -21.39 7.60
N PRO A 50 42.25 -21.77 6.36
CA PRO A 50 43.06 -22.97 6.08
C PRO A 50 44.56 -22.65 5.87
N PRO A 51 45.47 -23.65 5.86
CA PRO A 51 46.91 -23.43 5.71
C PRO A 51 47.32 -23.25 4.23
N SER A 52 48.37 -22.45 4.02
CA SER A 52 48.89 -22.05 2.72
C SER A 52 49.62 -23.17 1.96
N ALA A 53 49.38 -23.27 0.65
CA ALA A 53 50.32 -23.84 -0.32
C ALA A 53 50.16 -23.18 -1.70
N ASN A 54 51.31 -22.79 -2.28
CA ASN A 54 51.46 -22.12 -3.57
C ASN A 54 50.69 -22.79 -4.72
N THR A 55 49.90 -22.02 -5.47
CA THR A 55 49.51 -22.32 -6.85
C THR A 55 49.30 -21.01 -7.61
N SER A 56 49.76 -21.00 -8.85
CA SER A 56 49.71 -19.92 -9.85
C SER A 56 48.51 -19.00 -9.76
N VAL A 57 48.77 -17.69 -9.65
CA VAL A 57 47.77 -16.61 -9.77
C VAL A 57 47.22 -16.60 -11.21
N GLN A 58 46.17 -17.38 -11.43
CA GLN A 58 45.12 -16.98 -12.35
C GLN A 58 44.32 -15.91 -11.60
N PHE A 59 44.17 -14.73 -12.20
CA PHE A 59 43.17 -13.78 -11.72
C PHE A 59 41.81 -14.40 -12.05
N GLU A 60 41.31 -15.27 -11.16
CA GLU A 60 39.88 -15.48 -11.04
C GLU A 60 39.30 -14.09 -10.76
N ALA A 61 38.47 -13.60 -11.68
CA ALA A 61 37.63 -12.44 -11.39
C ALA A 61 36.96 -12.73 -10.05
N ALA A 62 37.13 -11.83 -9.08
CA ALA A 62 36.37 -11.92 -7.84
C ALA A 62 34.91 -12.12 -8.25
N GLU A 63 34.32 -13.22 -7.81
CA GLU A 63 32.91 -13.50 -8.02
C GLU A 63 32.17 -12.34 -7.37
N GLN A 64 31.81 -11.35 -8.20
CA GLN A 64 31.33 -10.05 -7.73
C GLN A 64 29.89 -10.29 -7.30
N ARG A 65 29.73 -10.65 -6.02
CA ARG A 65 28.42 -10.87 -5.41
C ARG A 65 27.56 -9.64 -5.67
N SER A 66 26.35 -9.84 -6.17
CA SER A 66 25.38 -8.74 -6.30
C SER A 66 25.11 -8.16 -4.91
N HIS A 67 25.15 -6.83 -4.77
CA HIS A 67 24.82 -6.16 -3.52
C HIS A 67 23.42 -5.58 -3.65
N GLU A 68 22.49 -6.16 -2.90
CA GLU A 68 21.06 -5.93 -3.05
C GLU A 68 20.46 -5.40 -1.76
N LEU A 69 19.56 -4.44 -1.87
CA LEU A 69 18.79 -3.89 -0.76
C LEU A 69 17.34 -4.30 -0.88
N VAL A 70 16.78 -4.86 0.18
CA VAL A 70 15.36 -5.22 0.25
C VAL A 70 14.67 -4.34 1.28
N PHE A 71 13.78 -3.46 0.83
CA PHE A 71 12.91 -2.67 1.68
C PHE A 71 11.56 -3.35 1.79
N ILE A 72 11.14 -3.65 3.02
CA ILE A 72 9.84 -4.26 3.30
C ILE A 72 9.00 -3.29 4.13
N ASP A 73 7.82 -2.95 3.63
CA ASP A 73 6.85 -2.20 4.39
C ASP A 73 6.21 -3.09 5.47
N LYS A 74 6.29 -2.69 6.74
CA LYS A 74 5.72 -3.47 7.86
C LYS A 74 4.18 -3.54 7.84
N ARG A 75 3.52 -2.77 6.97
CA ARG A 75 2.07 -2.86 6.74
C ARG A 75 1.68 -4.03 5.84
N VAL A 76 2.65 -4.65 5.14
CA VAL A 76 2.42 -5.92 4.47
C VAL A 76 2.08 -6.98 5.50
N ASP A 77 0.98 -7.68 5.28
CA ASP A 77 0.57 -8.80 6.12
C ASP A 77 1.62 -9.92 6.09
N ASP A 78 1.93 -10.50 7.26
CA ASP A 78 2.92 -11.57 7.44
C ASP A 78 4.33 -11.24 6.91
N TYR A 79 4.73 -9.97 6.95
CA TYR A 79 6.06 -9.54 6.50
C TYR A 79 7.22 -10.27 7.18
N GLN A 80 7.03 -10.83 8.39
CA GLN A 80 8.04 -11.65 9.06
C GLN A 80 8.40 -12.91 8.26
N LEU A 81 7.44 -13.53 7.56
CA LEU A 81 7.73 -14.68 6.70
C LEU A 81 8.66 -14.29 5.55
N LEU A 82 8.48 -13.09 4.98
CA LEU A 82 9.37 -12.56 3.95
C LEU A 82 10.78 -12.28 4.49
N VAL A 83 10.88 -11.79 5.73
CA VAL A 83 12.17 -11.57 6.40
C VAL A 83 12.88 -12.91 6.65
N ASP A 84 12.18 -13.89 7.21
CA ASP A 84 12.72 -15.21 7.51
C ASP A 84 13.16 -15.92 6.22
N ASP A 85 12.39 -15.78 5.15
CA ASP A 85 12.74 -16.26 3.81
C ASP A 85 14.07 -15.67 3.32
N LEU A 86 14.17 -14.35 3.28
CA LEU A 86 15.36 -13.64 2.80
C LEU A 86 16.60 -13.95 3.64
N LEU A 87 16.44 -14.15 4.95
CA LEU A 87 17.53 -14.55 5.84
C LEU A 87 17.97 -16.00 5.61
N SER A 88 17.04 -16.89 5.26
CA SER A 88 17.32 -18.31 5.02
C SER A 88 17.83 -18.62 3.62
N GLY A 89 17.42 -17.82 2.62
CA GLY A 89 17.73 -17.98 1.20
C GLY A 89 19.06 -17.37 0.76
N ASN A 90 19.90 -16.88 1.69
CA ASN A 90 21.20 -16.35 1.35
C ASN A 90 22.22 -17.49 1.13
N ASP A 91 22.32 -17.96 -0.11
CA ASP A 91 23.25 -19.01 -0.54
C ASP A 91 24.71 -18.50 -0.71
N GLY A 92 24.96 -17.23 -0.40
CA GLY A 92 26.27 -16.59 -0.53
C GLY A 92 26.62 -16.12 -1.93
N SER A 93 25.71 -16.27 -2.92
CA SER A 93 25.87 -15.71 -4.28
C SER A 93 25.61 -14.21 -4.33
N ARG A 94 24.81 -13.69 -3.40
CA ARG A 94 24.43 -12.28 -3.28
C ARG A 94 24.54 -11.77 -1.84
N GLN A 95 24.90 -10.50 -1.70
CA GLN A 95 24.88 -9.78 -0.43
C GLN A 95 23.55 -9.03 -0.30
N VAL A 96 22.66 -9.51 0.57
CA VAL A 96 21.33 -8.92 0.77
C VAL A 96 21.28 -8.16 2.10
N GLU A 97 20.94 -6.88 2.06
CA GLU A 97 20.61 -6.08 3.24
C GLU A 97 19.10 -5.82 3.31
N ILE A 98 18.48 -6.18 4.45
CA ILE A 98 17.03 -6.05 4.65
C ILE A 98 16.72 -4.83 5.53
N PHE A 99 15.86 -3.94 5.06
CA PHE A 99 15.39 -2.76 5.77
C PHE A 99 13.88 -2.80 5.95
N LEU A 100 13.42 -2.78 7.20
CA LEU A 100 11.99 -2.69 7.49
C LEU A 100 11.56 -1.24 7.63
N LEU A 101 10.66 -0.78 6.76
CA LEU A 101 10.17 0.59 6.81
C LEU A 101 9.29 0.80 8.06
N ASP A 102 9.55 1.89 8.78
CA ASP A 102 8.69 2.33 9.87
C ASP A 102 7.37 2.85 9.28
N PRO A 103 6.21 2.29 9.66
CA PRO A 103 4.92 2.73 9.15
C PRO A 103 4.61 4.20 9.51
N ASN A 104 5.27 4.77 10.52
CA ASN A 104 5.03 6.14 10.99
C ASN A 104 5.92 7.20 10.34
N ARG A 105 6.84 6.78 9.46
CA ARG A 105 7.77 7.70 8.79
C ARG A 105 7.55 7.64 7.28
N ASP A 106 7.82 8.73 6.59
CA ASP A 106 7.72 8.74 5.12
C ASP A 106 8.75 7.74 4.55
N GLY A 107 8.26 6.74 3.79
CA GLY A 107 9.11 5.67 3.27
C GLY A 107 10.08 6.12 2.19
N LEU A 108 9.75 7.14 1.38
CA LEU A 108 10.70 7.70 0.41
C LEU A 108 11.89 8.35 1.12
N VAL A 109 11.63 9.02 2.25
CA VAL A 109 12.68 9.59 3.10
C VAL A 109 13.55 8.49 3.72
N GLN A 110 12.94 7.41 4.21
CA GLN A 110 13.68 6.28 4.79
C GLN A 110 14.59 5.60 3.76
N ILE A 111 14.06 5.29 2.57
CA ILE A 111 14.82 4.69 1.47
C ILE A 111 15.99 5.59 1.05
N GLY A 112 15.72 6.88 0.85
CA GLY A 112 16.76 7.84 0.49
C GLY A 112 17.87 7.97 1.54
N GLN A 113 17.53 7.91 2.84
CA GLN A 113 18.52 7.94 3.92
C GLN A 113 19.43 6.71 3.92
N VAL A 114 18.90 5.54 3.59
CA VAL A 114 19.68 4.30 3.50
C VAL A 114 20.57 4.34 2.26
N LEU A 115 20.00 4.66 1.10
CA LEU A 115 20.74 4.69 -0.17
C LEU A 115 21.87 5.73 -0.16
N ALA A 116 21.67 6.89 0.48
CA ALA A 116 22.71 7.91 0.62
C ALA A 116 23.97 7.43 1.40
N GLN A 117 23.89 6.29 2.08
CA GLN A 117 25.00 5.68 2.83
C GLN A 117 25.49 4.38 2.17
N ARG A 118 25.13 4.13 0.93
CA ARG A 118 25.47 2.93 0.16
C ARG A 118 26.01 3.33 -1.22
N HIS A 119 26.66 2.39 -1.87
CA HIS A 119 27.22 2.49 -3.22
C HIS A 119 27.29 1.09 -3.80
N ASP A 120 27.48 0.99 -5.11
CA ASP A 120 27.59 -0.28 -5.84
C ASP A 120 26.38 -1.21 -5.63
N ILE A 121 25.19 -0.63 -5.45
CA ILE A 121 23.95 -1.41 -5.29
C ILE A 121 23.46 -1.86 -6.66
N SER A 122 23.44 -3.18 -6.87
CA SER A 122 23.00 -3.80 -8.11
C SER A 122 21.50 -4.05 -8.17
N ALA A 123 20.82 -4.14 -7.03
CA ALA A 123 19.36 -4.22 -7.01
C ALA A 123 18.74 -3.59 -5.77
N VAL A 124 17.58 -2.97 -5.96
CA VAL A 124 16.69 -2.52 -4.88
C VAL A 124 15.34 -3.21 -5.05
N HIS A 125 14.91 -3.93 -4.03
CA HIS A 125 13.61 -4.58 -3.97
C HIS A 125 12.71 -3.80 -3.02
N LEU A 126 11.54 -3.37 -3.47
CA LEU A 126 10.52 -2.73 -2.66
C LEU A 126 9.33 -3.67 -2.53
N ILE A 127 9.05 -4.16 -1.32
CA ILE A 127 7.90 -5.03 -1.03
C ILE A 127 6.89 -4.25 -0.22
N SER A 128 5.72 -3.98 -0.81
CA SER A 128 4.67 -3.19 -0.18
C SER A 128 3.29 -3.45 -0.80
N HIS A 129 2.27 -2.80 -0.24
CA HIS A 129 0.98 -2.63 -0.89
C HIS A 129 1.10 -1.69 -2.10
N GLY A 130 0.29 -1.96 -3.12
CA GLY A 130 0.25 -1.21 -4.37
C GLY A 130 -1.15 -1.03 -4.91
N ALA A 131 -1.27 -0.08 -5.83
CA ALA A 131 -2.37 0.12 -6.76
C ALA A 131 -1.83 0.79 -8.03
N ASP A 132 -2.62 0.82 -9.11
CA ASP A 132 -2.22 1.47 -10.35
C ASP A 132 -1.74 2.92 -10.12
N GLY A 133 -0.47 3.18 -10.45
CA GLY A 133 0.15 4.49 -10.26
C GLY A 133 0.46 4.87 -8.81
N ASN A 134 0.47 3.91 -7.87
CA ASN A 134 0.70 4.17 -6.46
C ASN A 134 1.37 2.99 -5.73
N VAL A 135 2.48 3.25 -5.04
CA VAL A 135 3.11 2.31 -4.10
C VAL A 135 3.03 2.93 -2.71
N GLU A 136 2.52 2.19 -1.72
CA GLU A 136 2.52 2.70 -0.35
C GLU A 136 3.89 2.49 0.29
N LEU A 137 4.46 3.48 0.99
CA LEU A 137 5.77 3.33 1.64
C LEU A 137 5.79 4.06 2.99
N GLY A 138 5.74 3.31 4.09
CA GLY A 138 5.55 3.81 5.44
C GLY A 138 4.29 4.69 5.57
N SER A 139 4.43 5.90 6.10
CA SER A 139 3.32 6.88 6.14
C SER A 139 3.11 7.61 4.80
N GLY A 140 4.00 7.40 3.83
CA GLY A 140 4.01 8.08 2.53
C GLY A 140 3.57 7.17 1.38
N LYS A 141 3.72 7.69 0.16
CA LYS A 141 3.42 6.99 -1.09
C LYS A 141 4.35 7.42 -2.21
N LEU A 142 4.72 6.49 -3.08
CA LEU A 142 5.34 6.76 -4.38
C LEU A 142 4.25 6.80 -5.44
N ASN A 143 3.94 7.98 -5.95
CA ASN A 143 3.02 8.21 -7.05
C ASN A 143 3.49 9.41 -7.87
N PHE A 144 2.78 9.78 -8.94
CA PHE A 144 3.22 10.90 -9.79
C PHE A 144 3.37 12.23 -9.05
N ASP A 145 2.45 12.54 -8.12
CA ASP A 145 2.50 13.78 -7.35
C ASP A 145 3.73 13.83 -6.44
N THR A 146 4.03 12.73 -5.74
CA THR A 146 5.19 12.65 -4.85
C THR A 146 6.49 12.54 -5.62
N LEU A 147 6.50 11.84 -6.77
CA LEU A 147 7.62 11.77 -7.69
C LEU A 147 8.05 13.16 -8.15
N ILE A 148 7.09 14.00 -8.56
CA ILE A 148 7.38 15.39 -8.99
C ILE A 148 7.87 16.23 -7.80
N LYS A 149 7.19 16.14 -6.64
CA LYS A 149 7.54 16.92 -5.45
C LYS A 149 8.91 16.55 -4.87
N GLN A 150 9.32 15.29 -5.01
CA GLN A 150 10.54 14.74 -4.43
C GLN A 150 11.55 14.29 -5.50
N ALA A 151 11.44 14.81 -6.73
CA ALA A 151 12.26 14.38 -7.86
C ALA A 151 13.78 14.42 -7.59
N ALA A 152 14.25 15.45 -6.87
CA ALA A 152 15.67 15.56 -6.51
C ALA A 152 16.12 14.45 -5.54
N GLN A 153 15.27 14.11 -4.56
CA GLN A 153 15.55 13.04 -3.61
C GLN A 153 15.55 11.67 -4.28
N ILE A 154 14.58 11.42 -5.16
CA ILE A 154 14.46 10.15 -5.89
C ILE A 154 15.59 10.03 -6.91
N LYS A 155 15.95 11.11 -7.59
CA LYS A 155 17.14 11.12 -8.46
C LYS A 155 18.41 10.75 -7.70
N ALA A 156 18.57 11.25 -6.47
CA ALA A 156 19.74 10.96 -5.64
C ALA A 156 19.82 9.47 -5.22
N TRP A 157 18.77 8.68 -5.39
CA TRP A 157 18.86 7.23 -5.21
C TRP A 157 19.83 6.61 -6.22
N GLY A 158 19.83 7.11 -7.46
CA GLY A 158 20.72 6.65 -8.52
C GLY A 158 22.20 6.81 -8.20
N ASP A 159 22.58 7.73 -7.31
CA ASP A 159 23.97 7.93 -6.91
C ASP A 159 24.54 6.72 -6.11
N ALA A 160 23.67 5.86 -5.57
CA ALA A 160 24.04 4.63 -4.87
C ALA A 160 24.04 3.38 -5.77
N LEU A 161 23.45 3.48 -6.95
CA LEU A 161 23.17 2.35 -7.83
C LEU A 161 24.31 2.14 -8.84
N THR A 162 24.50 0.88 -9.26
CA THR A 162 25.35 0.57 -10.43
C THR A 162 24.67 0.97 -11.74
N ASP A 163 25.44 1.03 -12.84
CA ASP A 163 24.91 1.38 -14.17
C ASP A 163 23.82 0.41 -14.67
N ASP A 164 23.95 -0.88 -14.33
CA ASP A 164 22.98 -1.94 -14.67
C ASP A 164 22.09 -2.31 -13.46
N ALA A 165 21.82 -1.35 -12.56
CA ALA A 165 21.05 -1.64 -11.36
C ALA A 165 19.56 -1.81 -11.66
N ASP A 166 18.94 -2.76 -10.95
CA ASP A 166 17.50 -2.99 -11.02
C ASP A 166 16.75 -2.40 -9.83
N LEU A 167 15.52 -1.93 -10.07
CA LEU A 167 14.56 -1.52 -9.05
C LEU A 167 13.27 -2.31 -9.22
N LEU A 168 13.05 -3.28 -8.34
CA LEU A 168 11.95 -4.24 -8.40
C LEU A 168 10.87 -3.86 -7.39
N ILE A 169 9.67 -3.56 -7.87
CA ILE A 169 8.53 -3.12 -7.05
C ILE A 169 7.50 -4.24 -6.97
N TYR A 170 7.49 -4.95 -5.84
CA TYR A 170 6.49 -5.94 -5.48
C TYR A 170 5.33 -5.24 -4.77
N GLY A 171 4.25 -5.01 -5.50
CA GLY A 171 3.01 -4.45 -4.99
C GLY A 171 1.91 -4.57 -6.03
N CYS A 172 0.69 -4.87 -5.58
CA CYS A 172 -0.41 -5.18 -6.48
C CYS A 172 -0.67 -4.06 -7.48
N ASP A 173 -0.84 -4.43 -8.75
CA ASP A 173 -1.38 -3.59 -9.84
C ASP A 173 -0.63 -2.26 -10.10
N VAL A 174 0.59 -2.09 -9.58
CA VAL A 174 1.34 -0.82 -9.65
C VAL A 174 1.46 -0.28 -11.08
N ALA A 175 1.63 -1.18 -12.05
CA ALA A 175 1.75 -0.87 -13.47
C ALA A 175 0.60 -1.45 -14.32
N GLU A 176 -0.59 -1.66 -13.75
CA GLU A 176 -1.73 -2.25 -14.47
C GLU A 176 -2.11 -1.42 -15.72
N HIS A 177 -2.25 -0.11 -15.56
CA HIS A 177 -2.70 0.80 -16.62
C HIS A 177 -1.64 1.83 -17.02
N ALA A 178 -2.03 2.75 -17.91
CA ALA A 178 -1.14 3.74 -18.49
C ALA A 178 -0.51 4.66 -17.44
N ASP A 179 -1.25 5.03 -16.39
CA ASP A 179 -0.76 5.90 -15.33
C ASP A 179 0.28 5.16 -14.46
N GLY A 180 0.03 3.90 -14.10
CA GLY A 180 1.02 3.05 -13.44
C GLY A 180 2.31 2.85 -14.25
N LYS A 181 2.17 2.52 -15.54
CA LYS A 181 3.33 2.35 -16.43
C LYS A 181 4.14 3.63 -16.57
N ALA A 182 3.47 4.77 -16.68
CA ALA A 182 4.14 6.05 -16.78
C ALA A 182 4.88 6.42 -15.47
N LEU A 183 4.36 6.04 -14.31
CA LEU A 183 5.05 6.20 -13.03
C LEU A 183 6.36 5.40 -13.03
N VAL A 184 6.29 4.14 -13.44
CA VAL A 184 7.45 3.24 -13.52
C VAL A 184 8.50 3.77 -14.51
N ASP A 185 8.08 4.21 -15.70
CA ASP A 185 8.96 4.84 -16.70
C ASP A 185 9.64 6.11 -16.17
N ALA A 186 8.91 6.93 -15.42
CA ALA A 186 9.42 8.17 -14.86
C ALA A 186 10.43 7.90 -13.73
N LEU A 187 10.21 6.84 -12.95
CA LEU A 187 11.13 6.39 -11.93
C LEU A 187 12.45 5.93 -12.54
N ALA A 188 12.40 5.09 -13.59
CA ALA A 188 13.58 4.63 -14.33
C ALA A 188 14.43 5.80 -14.86
N ARG A 189 13.76 6.81 -15.43
CA ARG A 189 14.44 8.01 -15.94
C ARG A 189 15.10 8.85 -14.85
N LEU A 190 14.54 8.85 -13.63
CA LEU A 190 15.07 9.63 -12.52
C LEU A 190 16.24 8.92 -11.84
N THR A 191 16.13 7.61 -11.62
CA THR A 191 17.15 6.83 -10.92
C THR A 191 18.27 6.36 -11.84
N GLY A 192 18.00 6.22 -13.14
CA GLY A 192 18.92 5.60 -14.10
C GLY A 192 18.90 4.07 -14.06
N ALA A 193 18.08 3.47 -13.19
CA ALA A 193 17.93 2.03 -13.04
C ALA A 193 16.87 1.46 -13.98
N ASP A 194 16.96 0.15 -14.21
CA ASP A 194 15.91 -0.62 -14.85
C ASP A 194 14.83 -0.97 -13.82
N VAL A 195 13.58 -0.59 -14.09
CA VAL A 195 12.49 -0.69 -13.13
C VAL A 195 11.50 -1.73 -13.58
N ALA A 196 11.10 -2.61 -12.66
CA ALA A 196 10.06 -3.61 -12.86
C ALA A 196 8.96 -3.50 -11.80
N ALA A 197 7.71 -3.71 -12.20
CA ALA A 197 6.56 -3.68 -11.30
C ALA A 197 5.45 -4.65 -11.75
N SER A 198 4.63 -5.11 -10.80
CA SER A 198 3.47 -5.96 -11.10
C SER A 198 2.35 -5.17 -11.79
N THR A 199 1.64 -5.87 -12.68
CA THR A 199 0.45 -5.38 -13.39
C THR A 199 -0.84 -6.06 -12.91
N ASN A 200 -0.71 -7.01 -11.98
CA ASN A 200 -1.77 -7.80 -11.37
C ASN A 200 -1.54 -7.89 -9.84
N LEU A 201 -2.32 -8.72 -9.15
CA LEU A 201 -2.12 -9.03 -7.73
C LEU A 201 -0.75 -9.68 -7.50
N THR A 202 0.01 -9.14 -6.55
CA THR A 202 1.28 -9.74 -6.11
C THR A 202 1.06 -10.62 -4.89
N GLY A 203 1.48 -11.90 -4.90
CA GLY A 203 1.43 -12.78 -3.74
C GLY A 203 0.93 -14.19 -4.03
N ASN A 204 0.07 -14.73 -3.14
CA ASN A 204 -0.38 -16.11 -3.20
C ASN A 204 -1.21 -16.44 -4.47
N ALA A 205 -0.86 -17.56 -5.12
CA ALA A 205 -1.48 -18.04 -6.35
C ALA A 205 -2.94 -18.51 -6.21
N ASP A 206 -3.32 -19.08 -5.07
CA ASP A 206 -4.70 -19.50 -4.80
C ASP A 206 -5.65 -18.30 -4.66
N LEU A 207 -5.11 -17.12 -4.33
CA LEU A 207 -5.82 -15.83 -4.31
C LEU A 207 -5.75 -15.09 -5.65
N GLY A 208 -5.16 -15.70 -6.68
CA GLY A 208 -5.03 -15.12 -8.03
C GLY A 208 -3.88 -14.13 -8.20
N GLY A 209 -2.93 -14.09 -7.26
CA GLY A 209 -1.71 -13.32 -7.39
C GLY A 209 -0.52 -14.15 -7.84
N ASP A 210 0.58 -13.48 -8.20
CA ASP A 210 1.87 -14.14 -8.40
C ASP A 210 3.02 -13.21 -7.99
N TRP A 211 4.27 -13.60 -8.17
CA TRP A 211 5.43 -12.77 -7.81
C TRP A 211 6.18 -12.26 -9.04
N ASN A 212 5.54 -12.30 -10.21
CA ASN A 212 6.09 -11.78 -11.44
C ASN A 212 5.93 -10.26 -11.49
N LEU A 213 6.90 -9.63 -12.16
CA LEU A 213 6.86 -8.21 -12.46
C LEU A 213 6.73 -8.08 -13.99
N GLU A 214 5.49 -8.00 -14.48
CA GLU A 214 5.20 -8.10 -15.91
C GLU A 214 5.55 -6.84 -16.68
N TYR A 215 5.57 -5.68 -16.02
CA TYR A 215 6.01 -4.45 -16.64
C TYR A 215 7.46 -4.16 -16.27
N GLN A 216 8.30 -3.96 -17.29
CA GLN A 216 9.73 -3.73 -17.14
C GLN A 216 10.15 -2.61 -18.10
N THR A 217 10.95 -1.66 -17.63
CA THR A 217 11.44 -0.55 -18.47
C THR A 217 12.61 -0.96 -19.36
N ALA A 218 13.39 -1.95 -18.94
CA ALA A 218 14.37 -2.65 -19.74
C ALA A 218 14.54 -4.10 -19.24
N LYS A 219 15.69 -4.71 -19.52
CA LYS A 219 15.99 -6.08 -19.04
C LYS A 219 16.24 -6.02 -17.53
N ILE A 220 15.85 -7.07 -16.82
CA ILE A 220 16.08 -7.22 -15.38
C ILE A 220 17.08 -8.36 -15.18
N GLU A 221 18.16 -8.09 -14.45
CA GLU A 221 19.27 -8.99 -14.15
C GLU A 221 19.06 -9.67 -12.79
N ALA A 222 18.45 -8.95 -11.85
CA ALA A 222 18.22 -9.37 -10.49
C ALA A 222 17.24 -10.55 -10.41
N GLN A 223 17.52 -11.45 -9.47
CA GLN A 223 16.62 -12.53 -9.13
C GLN A 223 15.45 -12.03 -8.29
N SER A 224 14.35 -12.78 -8.25
CA SER A 224 13.25 -12.51 -7.32
C SER A 224 13.77 -12.48 -5.89
N ALA A 225 13.39 -11.45 -5.12
CA ALA A 225 13.70 -11.38 -3.70
C ALA A 225 13.11 -12.58 -2.93
N ILE A 226 11.95 -13.07 -3.35
CA ILE A 226 11.18 -14.10 -2.64
C ILE A 226 11.48 -15.48 -3.20
N SER A 227 11.80 -16.44 -2.32
CA SER A 227 12.07 -17.84 -2.67
C SER A 227 10.78 -18.60 -3.02
N GLU A 228 10.90 -19.70 -3.78
CA GLU A 228 9.75 -20.55 -4.11
C GLU A 228 9.07 -21.16 -2.88
N SER A 229 9.82 -21.43 -1.79
CA SER A 229 9.23 -21.88 -0.52
C SER A 229 8.35 -20.80 0.11
N ALA A 230 8.82 -19.55 0.17
CA ALA A 230 8.03 -18.47 0.73
C ALA A 230 6.83 -18.10 -0.15
N LYS A 231 6.95 -18.21 -1.47
CA LYS A 231 5.80 -18.06 -2.38
C LYS A 231 4.69 -19.08 -2.09
N ALA A 232 5.05 -20.29 -1.65
CA ALA A 232 4.09 -21.34 -1.28
C ALA A 232 3.53 -21.15 0.15
N ASP A 233 4.34 -20.65 1.08
CA ASP A 233 3.97 -20.48 2.49
C ASP A 233 3.16 -19.20 2.76
N LEU A 234 3.34 -18.14 1.95
CA LEU A 234 2.51 -16.94 2.07
C LEU A 234 1.08 -17.25 1.67
N THR A 235 0.13 -17.03 2.56
CA THR A 235 -1.30 -17.26 2.31
C THR A 235 -2.06 -16.02 1.84
N ASN A 236 -1.37 -14.88 1.69
CA ASN A 236 -1.98 -13.58 1.40
C ASN A 236 -1.42 -12.99 0.09
N VAL A 237 -2.08 -11.94 -0.39
CA VAL A 237 -1.57 -11.06 -1.45
C VAL A 237 -1.20 -9.70 -0.85
N LEU A 238 -0.35 -8.94 -1.54
CA LEU A 238 0.06 -7.59 -1.16
C LEU A 238 -1.05 -6.55 -1.41
N ALA A 239 -2.31 -6.91 -1.19
CA ALA A 239 -3.49 -6.07 -1.37
C ALA A 239 -4.30 -5.98 -0.08
N LEU A 240 -5.07 -4.90 0.05
CA LEU A 240 -6.12 -4.80 1.07
C LEU A 240 -7.17 -5.90 0.83
N ALA A 241 -7.59 -6.56 1.90
CA ALA A 241 -8.59 -7.62 1.82
C ALA A 241 -9.73 -7.41 2.81
N VAL A 242 -10.90 -7.95 2.48
CA VAL A 242 -12.00 -8.12 3.43
C VAL A 242 -11.75 -9.40 4.22
N ASP A 243 -11.67 -9.29 5.54
CA ASP A 243 -11.54 -10.41 6.47
C ASP A 243 -12.90 -11.07 6.70
N ALA A 244 -13.81 -10.31 7.32
CA ALA A 244 -15.09 -10.82 7.75
C ALA A 244 -16.18 -9.77 7.63
N SER A 245 -17.43 -10.23 7.46
CA SER A 245 -18.61 -9.37 7.53
C SER A 245 -19.71 -10.06 8.33
N SER A 246 -20.42 -9.27 9.14
CA SER A 246 -21.56 -9.73 9.94
C SER A 246 -22.59 -8.62 10.05
N SER A 247 -23.83 -8.97 10.38
CA SER A 247 -24.89 -7.98 10.56
C SER A 247 -25.83 -8.36 11.69
N GLY A 248 -26.45 -7.35 12.30
CA GLY A 248 -27.52 -7.54 13.28
C GLY A 248 -28.59 -6.47 13.11
N SER A 249 -29.75 -6.72 13.72
CA SER A 249 -30.81 -5.72 13.79
C SER A 249 -31.64 -5.91 15.04
N THR A 250 -32.27 -4.83 15.47
CA THR A 250 -33.26 -4.88 16.56
C THR A 250 -34.36 -3.86 16.33
N PRO A 251 -35.62 -4.19 16.64
CA PRO A 251 -36.64 -3.21 16.94
C PRO A 251 -36.81 -3.07 18.46
N ASN A 252 -37.05 -1.84 18.94
CA ASN A 252 -37.42 -1.56 20.33
C ASN A 252 -36.44 -2.10 21.39
N ALA A 253 -35.13 -1.97 21.17
CA ALA A 253 -34.12 -2.35 22.15
C ALA A 253 -33.11 -1.25 22.40
N THR A 254 -32.53 -1.23 23.60
CA THR A 254 -31.48 -0.27 24.01
C THR A 254 -30.09 -0.67 23.52
N SER A 255 -29.95 -1.83 22.87
CA SER A 255 -28.70 -2.26 22.26
C SER A 255 -28.90 -3.22 21.09
N VAL A 256 -27.91 -3.26 20.19
CA VAL A 256 -27.72 -4.31 19.18
C VAL A 256 -26.38 -4.98 19.47
N THR A 257 -26.38 -6.30 19.58
CA THR A 257 -25.16 -7.09 19.75
C THR A 257 -24.95 -7.96 18.51
N VAL A 258 -23.76 -7.88 17.91
CA VAL A 258 -23.36 -8.65 16.73
C VAL A 258 -22.09 -9.43 17.06
N SER A 259 -22.15 -10.76 17.03
CA SER A 259 -20.95 -11.58 17.16
C SER A 259 -20.11 -11.45 15.89
N HIS A 260 -18.84 -11.06 16.02
CA HIS A 260 -17.94 -10.80 14.90
C HIS A 260 -16.56 -11.41 15.16
N THR A 261 -16.05 -12.14 14.17
CA THR A 261 -14.72 -12.73 14.20
C THR A 261 -13.76 -11.85 13.41
N THR A 262 -12.66 -11.48 14.02
CA THR A 262 -11.59 -10.69 13.41
C THR A 262 -10.33 -11.56 13.30
N SER A 263 -9.68 -11.58 12.13
CA SER A 263 -8.45 -12.33 11.87
C SER A 263 -7.44 -11.49 11.07
N GLY A 264 -6.31 -12.09 10.68
CA GLY A 264 -5.25 -11.43 9.92
C GLY A 264 -4.48 -10.35 10.69
N SER A 265 -3.69 -9.56 9.96
CA SER A 265 -2.88 -8.46 10.48
C SER A 265 -3.31 -7.11 9.89
N ASN A 266 -2.78 -6.00 10.46
CA ASN A 266 -3.08 -4.63 10.02
C ASN A 266 -4.58 -4.35 9.78
N ARG A 267 -5.37 -4.55 10.83
CA ARG A 267 -6.82 -4.66 10.72
C ARG A 267 -7.52 -3.31 10.85
N LEU A 268 -8.64 -3.15 10.14
CA LEU A 268 -9.60 -2.06 10.35
C LEU A 268 -11.00 -2.66 10.45
N MET A 269 -11.70 -2.39 11.53
CA MET A 269 -13.13 -2.68 11.64
C MET A 269 -13.92 -1.42 11.33
N LEU A 270 -14.88 -1.54 10.41
CA LEU A 270 -15.89 -0.52 10.13
C LEU A 270 -17.27 -1.05 10.52
N VAL A 271 -18.00 -0.24 11.28
CA VAL A 271 -19.38 -0.53 11.70
C VAL A 271 -20.30 0.51 11.09
N GLY A 272 -21.13 0.06 10.17
CA GLY A 272 -22.18 0.84 9.53
C GLY A 272 -23.50 0.69 10.28
N ILE A 273 -24.10 1.80 10.68
CA ILE A 273 -25.37 1.81 11.41
C ILE A 273 -26.39 2.59 10.59
N SER A 274 -27.57 2.01 10.42
CA SER A 274 -28.70 2.59 9.70
C SER A 274 -29.90 2.56 10.65
N LEU A 275 -30.48 3.74 10.92
CA LEU A 275 -31.61 3.85 11.85
C LEU A 275 -32.58 4.97 11.50
N GLU A 276 -33.80 4.85 12.01
CA GLU A 276 -34.73 5.97 12.16
C GLU A 276 -34.48 6.64 13.51
N PRO A 277 -33.90 7.86 13.56
CA PRO A 277 -33.53 8.47 14.82
C PRO A 277 -34.77 8.83 15.65
N GLU A 278 -35.73 9.62 15.16
CA GLU A 278 -36.80 10.21 16.00
C GLU A 278 -36.23 10.82 17.30
N ASN A 279 -36.22 10.08 18.43
CA ASN A 279 -35.60 10.46 19.72
C ASN A 279 -34.46 9.52 20.17
N GLU A 280 -34.01 8.64 19.27
CA GLU A 280 -32.95 7.66 19.47
C GLU A 280 -31.61 8.21 18.95
N SER A 281 -30.52 7.86 19.63
CA SER A 281 -29.16 8.06 19.12
C SER A 281 -28.27 6.92 19.57
N VAL A 282 -27.25 6.63 18.76
CA VAL A 282 -26.15 5.75 19.15
C VAL A 282 -25.31 6.47 20.20
N THR A 283 -25.12 5.83 21.36
CA THR A 283 -24.35 6.39 22.47
C THR A 283 -22.92 5.88 22.50
N SER A 284 -22.73 4.63 22.10
CA SER A 284 -21.40 4.02 21.97
C SER A 284 -21.46 2.82 21.04
N VAL A 285 -20.35 2.54 20.38
CA VAL A 285 -20.11 1.27 19.70
C VAL A 285 -18.85 0.67 20.30
N THR A 286 -18.88 -0.60 20.70
CA THR A 286 -17.72 -1.28 21.27
C THR A 286 -17.46 -2.60 20.56
N TYR A 287 -16.21 -3.05 20.58
CA TYR A 287 -15.80 -4.41 20.21
C TYR A 287 -14.86 -4.94 21.27
N ASN A 288 -15.19 -6.10 21.86
CA ASN A 288 -14.44 -6.66 23.00
C ASN A 288 -14.25 -5.62 24.14
N GLY A 289 -15.28 -4.80 24.38
CA GLY A 289 -15.26 -3.72 25.37
C GLY A 289 -14.44 -2.48 25.00
N VAL A 290 -13.73 -2.47 23.87
CA VAL A 290 -12.98 -1.29 23.37
C VAL A 290 -13.92 -0.40 22.57
N ASN A 291 -13.93 0.91 22.86
CA ASN A 291 -14.75 1.88 22.14
C ASN A 291 -14.26 2.10 20.71
N LEU A 292 -15.20 2.11 19.77
CA LEU A 292 -14.99 2.60 18.42
C LEU A 292 -15.08 4.13 18.37
N THR A 293 -14.46 4.71 17.36
CA THR A 293 -14.51 6.16 17.07
C THR A 293 -15.49 6.42 15.93
N LEU A 294 -16.34 7.43 16.05
CA LEU A 294 -17.25 7.85 14.97
C LEU A 294 -16.43 8.44 13.83
N VAL A 295 -16.55 7.87 12.62
CA VAL A 295 -15.95 8.39 11.39
C VAL A 295 -16.82 9.50 10.83
N GLY A 296 -18.14 9.26 10.77
CA GLY A 296 -19.08 10.24 10.25
C GLY A 296 -20.52 9.80 10.35
N ARG A 297 -21.41 10.78 10.21
CA ARG A 297 -22.85 10.62 10.36
C ARG A 297 -23.57 11.54 9.38
N GLU A 298 -24.66 11.05 8.81
CA GLU A 298 -25.56 11.85 7.99
C GLU A 298 -27.00 11.70 8.48
N ASP A 299 -27.62 12.84 8.78
CA ASP A 299 -29.04 12.95 9.08
C ASP A 299 -29.80 13.42 7.85
N ASN A 300 -30.88 12.73 7.51
CA ASN A 300 -31.83 13.31 6.58
C ASN A 300 -32.54 14.51 7.23
N PRO A 301 -32.68 15.66 6.52
CA PRO A 301 -33.32 16.86 7.07
C PRO A 301 -34.75 16.67 7.57
N ALA A 302 -35.49 15.65 7.10
CA ALA A 302 -36.82 15.33 7.59
C ALA A 302 -36.82 14.58 8.95
N GLY A 303 -35.65 14.25 9.50
CA GLY A 303 -35.50 13.56 10.79
C GLY A 303 -35.94 12.10 10.78
N LYS A 304 -36.05 11.48 9.61
CA LYS A 304 -36.57 10.11 9.42
C LYS A 304 -35.53 9.08 9.04
N SER A 305 -34.27 9.47 8.88
CA SER A 305 -33.22 8.56 8.45
C SER A 305 -31.90 9.08 8.96
N ARG A 306 -31.09 8.18 9.50
CA ARG A 306 -29.70 8.43 9.85
C ARG A 306 -28.85 7.26 9.44
N VAL A 307 -27.66 7.57 8.94
CA VAL A 307 -26.56 6.60 8.81
C VAL A 307 -25.37 7.08 9.62
N GLU A 308 -24.62 6.14 10.19
CA GLU A 308 -23.37 6.38 10.89
C GLU A 308 -22.33 5.34 10.45
N ILE A 309 -21.06 5.75 10.45
CA ILE A 309 -19.92 4.85 10.32
C ILE A 309 -19.02 5.06 11.52
N TRP A 310 -18.66 3.95 12.15
CA TRP A 310 -17.73 3.90 13.27
C TRP A 310 -16.53 3.03 12.89
N GLN A 311 -15.36 3.31 13.47
CA GLN A 311 -14.15 2.55 13.21
C GLN A 311 -13.42 2.09 14.48
N LEU A 312 -12.78 0.92 14.40
CA LEU A 312 -11.72 0.49 15.31
C LEU A 312 -10.48 0.15 14.48
N VAL A 313 -9.37 0.81 14.78
CA VAL A 313 -8.04 0.46 14.23
C VAL A 313 -7.45 -0.66 15.07
N ALA A 314 -6.81 -1.64 14.43
CA ALA A 314 -6.22 -2.81 15.06
C ALA A 314 -7.18 -3.55 16.04
N PRO A 315 -8.44 -3.88 15.67
CA PRO A 315 -9.30 -4.70 16.53
C PRO A 315 -8.58 -5.99 16.97
N ALA A 316 -8.89 -6.47 18.19
CA ALA A 316 -8.35 -7.73 18.69
C ALA A 316 -8.80 -8.90 17.80
N THR A 317 -7.95 -9.91 17.62
CA THR A 317 -8.33 -11.12 16.88
C THR A 317 -9.24 -12.04 17.71
N GLY A 318 -9.94 -12.94 17.03
CA GLY A 318 -10.90 -13.88 17.61
C GLY A 318 -12.35 -13.41 17.49
N THR A 319 -13.27 -14.20 18.06
CA THR A 319 -14.71 -13.91 18.05
C THR A 319 -15.07 -13.12 19.30
N HIS A 320 -15.54 -11.89 19.10
CA HIS A 320 -16.04 -11.03 20.17
C HIS A 320 -17.32 -10.32 19.72
N ASP A 321 -18.02 -9.73 20.67
CA ASP A 321 -19.25 -8.99 20.39
C ASP A 321 -18.94 -7.54 20.01
N VAL A 322 -19.52 -7.11 18.89
CA VAL A 322 -19.77 -5.69 18.59
C VAL A 322 -21.06 -5.28 19.27
N VAL A 323 -21.01 -4.31 20.17
CA VAL A 323 -22.18 -3.82 20.91
C VAL A 323 -22.45 -2.36 20.57
N VAL A 324 -23.60 -2.10 19.96
CA VAL A 324 -24.12 -0.77 19.68
C VAL A 324 -25.13 -0.43 20.76
N ASN A 325 -24.86 0.60 21.57
CA ASN A 325 -25.77 1.08 22.61
C ASN A 325 -26.59 2.27 22.12
N LEU A 326 -27.84 2.33 22.57
CA LEU A 326 -28.85 3.28 22.15
C LEU A 326 -29.47 3.99 23.37
N THR A 327 -29.96 5.20 23.21
CA THR A 327 -30.49 6.07 24.27
C THR A 327 -31.80 5.65 24.94
N ALA A 328 -32.80 5.23 24.18
CA ALA A 328 -34.21 5.18 24.61
C ALA A 328 -34.87 3.83 24.34
N GLY A 329 -34.34 3.04 23.42
CA GLY A 329 -34.88 1.72 23.08
C GLY A 329 -36.28 1.76 22.44
N SER A 330 -36.70 2.94 21.97
CA SER A 330 -37.98 3.16 21.27
C SER A 330 -37.80 3.28 19.75
N ASN A 331 -36.67 2.80 19.24
CA ASN A 331 -36.34 2.78 17.82
C ASN A 331 -37.29 1.88 17.01
N LYS A 332 -37.54 2.30 15.76
CA LYS A 332 -38.41 1.60 14.81
C LYS A 332 -37.67 0.58 13.95
N GLY A 333 -36.42 0.31 14.29
CA GLY A 333 -35.50 -0.55 13.55
C GLY A 333 -34.13 0.10 13.51
N VAL A 334 -33.13 -0.62 14.03
CA VAL A 334 -31.71 -0.34 13.85
C VAL A 334 -31.10 -1.52 13.12
N ILE A 335 -30.36 -1.24 12.06
CA ILE A 335 -29.57 -2.22 11.31
C ILE A 335 -28.09 -1.88 11.52
N VAL A 336 -27.30 -2.90 11.83
CA VAL A 336 -25.86 -2.79 12.03
C VAL A 336 -25.19 -3.75 11.06
N GLY A 337 -24.26 -3.24 10.25
CA GLY A 337 -23.31 -4.02 9.48
C GLY A 337 -21.91 -3.82 10.05
N VAL A 338 -21.15 -4.89 10.19
CA VAL A 338 -19.77 -4.88 10.66
C VAL A 338 -18.92 -5.54 9.57
N THR A 339 -17.86 -4.88 9.16
CA THR A 339 -16.87 -5.44 8.24
C THR A 339 -15.48 -5.18 8.79
N THR A 340 -14.63 -6.20 8.78
CA THR A 340 -13.20 -6.07 9.08
C THR A 340 -12.39 -6.23 7.79
N PHE A 341 -11.33 -5.44 7.66
CA PHE A 341 -10.36 -5.46 6.58
C PHE A 341 -8.95 -5.76 7.12
N THR A 342 -8.06 -6.32 6.30
CA THR A 342 -6.62 -6.55 6.60
C THR A 342 -5.72 -5.77 5.63
N GLY A 343 -4.41 -5.69 5.95
CA GLY A 343 -3.44 -4.90 5.19
C GLY A 343 -3.61 -3.37 5.29
N VAL A 344 -4.49 -2.89 6.17
CA VAL A 344 -4.87 -1.47 6.24
C VAL A 344 -3.80 -0.63 6.93
N ASN A 345 -3.54 0.57 6.42
CA ASN A 345 -2.72 1.57 7.10
C ASN A 345 -3.27 1.90 8.50
N GLN A 346 -2.48 1.62 9.56
CA GLN A 346 -2.94 1.75 10.95
C GLN A 346 -2.86 3.19 11.51
N ILE A 347 -2.44 4.17 10.72
CA ILE A 347 -2.34 5.58 11.13
C ILE A 347 -3.45 6.39 10.47
N ASN A 348 -3.58 6.24 9.15
CA ASN A 348 -4.59 6.90 8.33
C ASN A 348 -5.42 5.82 7.59
N PRO A 349 -6.25 5.05 8.33
CA PRO A 349 -6.94 3.88 7.80
C PRO A 349 -8.11 4.21 6.87
N THR A 350 -8.57 5.46 6.90
CA THR A 350 -9.75 5.93 6.17
C THR A 350 -9.46 7.28 5.51
N LEU A 351 -10.08 7.50 4.36
CA LEU A 351 -10.19 8.82 3.74
C LEU A 351 -11.32 9.62 4.41
N ASP A 352 -11.50 10.87 3.96
CA ASP A 352 -12.57 11.74 4.42
C ASP A 352 -13.96 11.12 4.24
N PHE A 353 -14.81 11.30 5.25
CA PHE A 353 -16.22 10.90 5.19
C PHE A 353 -16.98 11.72 4.15
N SER A 354 -17.59 11.03 3.18
CA SER A 354 -18.48 11.62 2.17
C SER A 354 -19.91 11.14 2.39
N SER A 355 -20.86 12.07 2.45
CA SER A 355 -22.28 11.79 2.64
C SER A 355 -23.18 12.59 1.69
N ALA A 356 -24.36 12.03 1.44
CA ALA A 356 -25.45 12.71 0.78
C ALA A 356 -26.79 12.25 1.36
N SER A 357 -27.66 13.22 1.62
CA SER A 357 -29.07 12.99 1.91
C SER A 357 -29.93 13.74 0.90
N GLY A 358 -31.09 13.18 0.54
CA GLY A 358 -31.85 13.82 -0.53
C GLY A 358 -33.21 13.24 -0.78
N ASN A 359 -33.79 13.67 -1.90
CA ASN A 359 -35.14 13.34 -2.30
C ASN A 359 -35.28 12.54 -3.66
N SER A 360 -34.59 11.38 -3.87
CA SER A 360 -34.54 10.52 -5.09
C SER A 360 -35.06 9.03 -4.97
N THR A 361 -35.19 8.29 -6.07
CA THR A 361 -35.28 6.80 -6.11
C THR A 361 -33.93 6.11 -6.33
N ALA A 362 -32.93 6.86 -6.78
CA ALA A 362 -31.55 6.41 -6.99
C ALA A 362 -30.64 7.14 -6.00
N ALA A 363 -30.04 6.38 -5.09
CA ALA A 363 -29.25 6.86 -3.98
C ALA A 363 -27.77 6.85 -4.41
N SER A 364 -27.09 8.00 -4.41
CA SER A 364 -25.66 8.08 -4.79
C SER A 364 -24.92 9.17 -4.03
N THR A 365 -23.62 8.96 -3.84
CA THR A 365 -22.64 9.98 -3.49
C THR A 365 -21.44 9.85 -4.44
N THR A 366 -20.73 10.96 -4.67
CA THR A 366 -19.46 10.95 -5.40
C THR A 366 -18.33 10.96 -4.38
N LEU A 367 -17.44 9.98 -4.49
CA LEU A 367 -16.24 9.87 -3.69
C LEU A 367 -15.05 9.83 -4.66
N ALA A 368 -14.00 10.59 -4.35
CA ALA A 368 -12.74 10.42 -5.04
C ALA A 368 -12.07 9.16 -4.49
N SER A 369 -11.86 8.16 -5.34
CA SER A 369 -11.14 6.93 -5.02
C SER A 369 -10.18 6.59 -6.16
N ALA A 370 -9.08 5.92 -5.84
CA ALA A 370 -8.15 5.34 -6.79
C ALA A 370 -8.61 3.93 -7.21
N THR A 371 -7.98 3.40 -8.26
CA THR A 371 -8.08 1.97 -8.60
C THR A 371 -7.66 1.14 -7.39
N ASN A 372 -8.40 0.07 -7.08
CA ASN A 372 -8.21 -0.82 -5.92
C ASN A 372 -8.49 -0.26 -4.51
N ASP A 373 -8.99 0.98 -4.40
CA ASP A 373 -9.56 1.42 -3.13
C ASP A 373 -10.79 0.56 -2.76
N LEU A 374 -10.81 0.08 -1.52
CA LEU A 374 -12.01 -0.53 -0.95
C LEU A 374 -12.93 0.56 -0.39
N VAL A 375 -14.18 0.55 -0.83
CA VAL A 375 -15.21 1.50 -0.37
C VAL A 375 -16.18 0.79 0.56
N PHE A 376 -16.31 1.30 1.78
CA PHE A 376 -17.33 0.86 2.73
C PHE A 376 -18.61 1.69 2.59
N GLY A 377 -19.75 1.01 2.66
CA GLY A 377 -21.05 1.50 2.23
C GLY A 377 -22.14 1.37 3.30
N VAL A 378 -22.85 2.44 3.67
CA VAL A 378 -24.07 2.39 4.51
C VAL A 378 -25.21 3.10 3.78
N VAL A 379 -26.42 2.57 3.90
CA VAL A 379 -27.61 3.17 3.30
C VAL A 379 -28.81 3.02 4.19
N HIS A 380 -29.65 4.06 4.20
CA HIS A 380 -30.97 4.02 4.82
C HIS A 380 -32.04 4.45 3.84
N SER A 381 -33.13 3.69 3.77
CA SER A 381 -34.36 4.11 3.14
C SER A 381 -35.53 3.92 4.09
N TYR A 382 -36.27 4.99 4.41
CA TYR A 382 -37.58 4.81 5.07
C TYR A 382 -38.66 4.72 3.97
N LYS A 383 -39.67 3.86 4.19
CA LYS A 383 -40.84 3.61 3.30
C LYS A 383 -40.56 3.26 1.82
N GLY A 384 -39.32 3.01 1.41
CA GLY A 384 -38.94 2.53 0.07
C GLY A 384 -38.93 1.00 -0.02
N THR A 385 -39.10 0.44 -1.23
CA THR A 385 -39.22 -1.02 -1.44
C THR A 385 -37.97 -1.70 -2.01
N SER A 386 -36.95 -0.96 -2.46
CA SER A 386 -35.63 -1.53 -2.77
C SER A 386 -34.55 -0.44 -2.86
N VAL A 387 -33.35 -0.78 -2.40
CA VAL A 387 -32.13 -0.03 -2.70
C VAL A 387 -31.30 -0.92 -3.62
N ALA A 388 -31.05 -0.47 -4.84
CA ALA A 388 -30.11 -1.15 -5.75
C ALA A 388 -28.80 -0.35 -5.77
N GLN A 389 -27.67 -1.01 -5.51
CA GLN A 389 -26.37 -0.49 -5.93
C GLN A 389 -26.41 -0.39 -7.47
N GLY A 390 -26.25 0.81 -8.01
CA GLY A 390 -26.27 1.02 -9.46
C GLY A 390 -25.11 0.29 -10.13
N GLY A 391 -25.42 -0.73 -10.94
CA GLY A 391 -24.44 -1.42 -11.77
C GLY A 391 -23.86 -0.48 -12.82
N GLY A 392 -22.68 0.07 -12.53
CA GLY A 392 -21.84 0.81 -13.47
C GLY A 392 -20.43 0.83 -12.93
N ARG A 393 -19.55 -0.03 -13.48
CA ARG A 393 -18.10 -0.13 -13.25
C ARG A 393 -17.62 0.27 -11.84
N ARG A 394 -17.52 -0.73 -10.94
CA ARG A 394 -16.84 -0.71 -9.62
C ARG A 394 -16.80 0.69 -8.95
N ASN A 395 -17.98 1.25 -8.73
CA ASN A 395 -18.21 2.52 -8.04
C ASN A 395 -19.53 2.39 -7.30
N THR A 396 -19.58 2.68 -5.99
CA THR A 396 -20.69 3.43 -5.32
C THR A 396 -20.57 3.41 -3.80
N GLY A 397 -20.33 4.60 -3.23
CA GLY A 397 -20.49 4.90 -1.81
C GLY A 397 -21.94 5.24 -1.41
N ILE A 398 -22.04 5.56 -0.12
CA ILE A 398 -23.12 5.67 0.87
C ILE A 398 -24.25 6.64 0.50
N SER A 399 -25.52 6.29 0.79
CA SER A 399 -26.66 7.18 0.52
C SER A 399 -27.84 6.97 1.48
N ALA A 400 -28.58 8.02 1.87
CA ALA A 400 -29.82 7.89 2.64
C ALA A 400 -30.97 8.76 2.11
N ARG A 401 -32.16 8.16 1.89
CA ARG A 401 -33.44 8.88 1.67
C ARG A 401 -34.69 8.08 2.03
N THR A 402 -35.72 8.79 2.52
CA THR A 402 -37.15 8.40 2.39
C THR A 402 -38.04 9.28 1.47
N MET A 403 -38.97 8.65 0.74
CA MET A 403 -40.19 9.25 0.14
C MET A 403 -41.40 9.37 1.10
N PRO A 404 -42.24 10.41 0.99
CA PRO A 404 -43.62 10.38 1.46
C PRO A 404 -44.59 9.97 0.32
N MET A 405 -45.52 9.04 0.59
CA MET A 405 -46.79 9.01 -0.15
C MET A 405 -47.66 10.15 0.38
N ALA A 406 -47.99 11.12 -0.48
CA ALA A 406 -49.16 11.96 -0.28
C ALA A 406 -50.40 11.17 -0.70
N ALA A 407 -51.38 11.09 0.19
CA ALA A 407 -52.72 10.66 -0.15
C ALA A 407 -53.33 11.71 -1.09
N GLU A 408 -53.78 11.29 -2.27
CA GLU A 408 -54.65 12.11 -3.11
C GLU A 408 -56.00 11.40 -3.27
N ARG A 409 -56.97 11.79 -2.44
CA ARG A 409 -58.38 11.78 -2.85
C ARG A 409 -58.72 13.21 -3.26
N SER A 410 -58.83 13.47 -4.56
CA SER A 410 -59.85 14.37 -5.11
C SER A 410 -60.03 14.19 -6.63
N ARG A 411 -61.25 13.73 -6.96
CA ARG A 411 -62.03 13.84 -8.19
C ARG A 411 -61.38 14.53 -9.41
N LEU A 412 -61.36 13.81 -10.52
CA LEU A 412 -61.66 14.35 -11.85
C LEU A 412 -62.69 13.44 -12.56
N VAL A 413 -63.80 14.06 -12.93
CA VAL A 413 -64.87 13.57 -13.80
C VAL A 413 -64.32 13.45 -15.24
N PRO A 414 -64.74 12.43 -16.03
CA PRO A 414 -64.83 12.59 -17.46
C PRO A 414 -66.29 12.80 -17.88
N LEU A 415 -66.50 13.92 -18.57
CA LEU A 415 -67.62 14.16 -19.47
C LEU A 415 -67.56 13.13 -20.61
N ARG A 416 -68.49 12.18 -20.62
CA ARG A 416 -69.49 11.92 -21.68
C ARG A 416 -70.26 10.65 -21.38
#